data_AF-A0A7C3P5R0-F1
#
_entry.id   AF-A0A7C3P5R0-F1
#
_cell.length_a   1.000
_cell.length_b   1.000
_cell.length_c   1.000
_cell.angle_alpha   90.00
_cell.angle_beta   90.00
_cell.angle_gamma   90.00
#
_symmetry.space_group_name_H-M   'P 1'
#
loop_
_entity.id
_entity.type
_entity.pdbx_description
1 polymer ?
#
loop_
_entity_poly.entity_id
_entity_poly.type
_entity_poly.pdbx_seq_one_letter_code
_entity_poly.pdbx_strand_id
1 'polypeptide(L)' 'MSFPVTLYFRRNGSVLRIEEVETRIEPDWTSSSHVIGAGDFEPGKWPTGNYEVDIHINAKKAATGFFNVY' A
#
# COMPACT_ATOMS: atom_id res chain seq x y z
N MET A 1 8.30 -10.84 15.36
CA MET A 1 7.67 -11.66 14.28
C MET A 1 7.68 -10.84 13.00
N SER A 2 8.10 -11.45 11.88
CA SER A 2 8.08 -10.80 10.56
C SER A 2 6.78 -11.14 9.84
N PHE A 3 6.26 -10.20 9.05
CA PHE A 3 5.10 -10.40 8.19
C PHE A 3 5.14 -9.48 6.97
N PRO A 4 4.68 -9.97 5.80
CA PRO A 4 4.56 -9.16 4.59
C PRO A 4 3.34 -8.25 4.66
N VAL A 5 3.53 -7.04 4.15
CA VAL A 5 2.46 -6.11 3.81
C VAL A 5 2.53 -5.81 2.33
N THR A 6 1.43 -6.05 1.61
CA THR A 6 1.33 -5.82 0.17
C THR A 6 0.26 -4.78 -0.11
N LEU A 7 0.60 -3.74 -0.86
CA LEU A 7 -0.31 -2.69 -1.33
C LEU A 7 -0.56 -2.88 -2.82
N TYR A 8 -1.82 -3.05 -3.20
CA TYR A 8 -2.24 -3.09 -4.60
C TYR A 8 -2.87 -1.75 -4.96
N PHE A 9 -2.16 -0.94 -5.74
CA PHE A 9 -2.67 0.32 -6.28
C PHE A 9 -3.48 0.01 -7.53
N ARG A 10 -4.77 0.36 -7.49
CA ARG A 10 -5.77 0.04 -8.51
C ARG A 10 -6.42 1.29 -9.05
N ARG A 11 -6.81 1.24 -10.32
CA ARG A 11 -7.62 2.26 -10.99
C ARG A 11 -8.59 1.56 -11.92
N ASN A 12 -9.88 1.90 -11.84
CA ASN A 12 -10.94 1.29 -12.66
C ASN A 12 -10.91 -0.25 -12.63
N GLY A 13 -10.72 -0.84 -11.45
CA GLY A 13 -10.67 -2.29 -11.26
C GLY A 13 -9.37 -2.97 -11.71
N SER A 14 -8.45 -2.26 -12.36
CA SER A 14 -7.16 -2.81 -12.80
C SER A 14 -6.05 -2.49 -11.79
N VAL A 15 -5.17 -3.47 -11.50
CA VAL A 15 -3.95 -3.25 -10.71
C VAL A 15 -2.92 -2.54 -11.59
N LEU A 16 -2.42 -1.42 -11.10
CA LEU A 16 -1.39 -0.61 -11.76
C LEU A 16 -0.01 -0.84 -11.18
N ARG A 17 0.05 -1.05 -9.86
CA ARG A 17 1.31 -1.19 -9.13
C ARG A 17 1.10 -2.03 -7.88
N ILE A 18 2.13 -2.79 -7.54
CA ILE A 18 2.19 -3.61 -6.33
C ILE A 18 3.43 -3.17 -5.57
N GLU A 19 3.26 -2.80 -4.32
CA GLU A 19 4.35 -2.60 -3.37
C GLU A 19 4.29 -3.72 -2.34
N GLU A 20 5.40 -4.41 -2.12
CA GLU A 20 5.51 -5.45 -1.11
C GLU A 20 6.69 -5.14 -0.20
N VAL A 21 6.41 -5.11 1.10
CA VAL A 21 7.41 -4.82 2.13
C VAL A 21 7.30 -5.86 3.22
N GLU A 22 8.41 -6.49 3.55
CA GLU A 22 8.53 -7.32 4.74
C GLU A 22 8.68 -6.42 5.97
N THR A 23 7.76 -6.55 6.92
CA THR A 23 7.72 -5.74 8.14
C THR A 23 7.88 -6.60 9.38
N ARG A 24 8.17 -5.98 10.54
CA ARG A 24 8.31 -6.72 11.80
C ARG A 24 7.70 -5.99 12.99
N ILE A 25 7.27 -6.77 13.96
CA ILE A 25 6.91 -6.31 15.31
C ILE A 25 7.81 -7.02 16.31
N GLU A 26 8.39 -6.27 17.23
CA GLU A 26 9.17 -6.82 18.35
C GLU A 26 8.24 -7.28 19.48
N PRO A 27 8.58 -8.37 20.21
CA PRO A 27 7.69 -8.97 21.20
C PRO A 27 7.27 -8.06 22.37
N ASP A 28 8.09 -7.07 22.69
CA ASP A 28 7.89 -6.12 23.80
C ASP A 28 7.17 -4.84 23.38
N TRP A 29 6.86 -4.67 22.10
CA TRP A 29 6.16 -3.50 21.60
C TRP A 29 4.66 -3.58 21.87
N THR A 30 4.10 -2.50 22.42
CA THR A 30 2.65 -2.36 22.60
C THR A 30 1.96 -1.81 21.34
N SER A 31 2.71 -1.19 20.43
CA SER A 31 2.23 -0.72 19.14
C SER A 31 3.38 -0.56 18.13
N SER A 32 3.05 -0.49 16.85
CA SER A 32 3.99 -0.17 15.77
C SER A 32 3.27 0.55 14.63
N SER A 33 4.00 1.39 13.91
CA SER A 33 3.51 2.11 12.74
C SER A 33 4.40 1.77 11.55
N HIS A 34 3.78 1.40 10.43
CA HIS A 34 4.47 1.02 9.20
C HIS A 34 4.02 1.97 8.09
N VAL A 35 4.97 2.60 7.41
CA VAL A 35 4.70 3.52 6.31
C VAL A 35 5.18 2.88 5.02
N ILE A 36 4.25 2.64 4.11
CA ILE A 36 4.52 2.10 2.78
C ILE A 36 3.85 3.04 1.79
N GLY A 37 4.58 3.40 0.75
CA GLY A 37 4.09 4.34 -0.26
C GLY A 37 4.60 3.96 -1.64
N ALA A 38 3.86 4.38 -2.65
CA ALA A 38 4.27 4.33 -4.03
C ALA A 38 4.30 5.76 -4.58
N GLY A 39 5.38 6.09 -5.27
CA GLY A 39 5.58 7.41 -5.85
C GLY A 39 6.50 7.35 -7.05
N ASP A 40 6.77 8.52 -7.59
CA ASP A 40 7.80 8.75 -8.58
C ASP A 40 8.57 10.02 -8.19
N PHE A 41 9.85 10.07 -8.55
CA PHE A 41 10.68 11.26 -8.32
C PHE A 41 10.35 12.37 -9.33
N GLU A 42 9.83 12.01 -10.50
CA GLU A 42 9.38 12.95 -11.51
C GLU A 42 7.87 13.26 -11.35
N PRO A 43 7.46 14.54 -11.50
CA PRO A 43 6.06 14.90 -11.43
C PRO A 43 5.27 14.34 -12.62
N GLY A 44 3.96 14.11 -12.43
CA GLY A 44 3.03 13.74 -13.50
C GLY A 44 3.06 12.27 -13.93
N LYS A 45 3.77 11.39 -13.20
CA LYS A 45 3.85 9.96 -13.53
C LYS A 45 2.65 9.13 -13.08
N TRP A 46 1.79 9.73 -12.26
CA TRP A 46 0.48 9.17 -11.94
C TRP A 46 -0.56 9.78 -12.89
N PRO A 47 -1.26 8.97 -13.70
CA PRO A 47 -2.40 9.45 -14.47
C PRO A 47 -3.46 10.08 -13.58
N THR A 48 -4.17 11.10 -14.08
CA THR A 48 -5.28 11.69 -13.33
C THR A 48 -6.41 10.68 -13.12
N GLY A 49 -7.07 10.72 -11.98
CA GLY A 49 -8.23 9.86 -11.69
C GLY A 49 -8.31 9.39 -10.24
N ASN A 50 -9.25 8.47 -10.03
CA ASN A 50 -9.57 7.91 -8.73
C ASN A 50 -8.84 6.58 -8.57
N TYR A 51 -8.22 6.40 -7.42
CA TYR A 51 -7.42 5.23 -7.09
C TYR A 51 -7.95 4.54 -5.85
N GLU A 52 -7.80 3.22 -5.84
CA GLU A 52 -8.07 2.36 -4.71
C GLU A 52 -6.76 1.66 -4.31
N VAL A 53 -6.49 1.53 -3.03
CA VAL A 53 -5.30 0.83 -2.53
C VAL A 53 -5.74 -0.29 -1.61
N ASP A 54 -5.59 -1.54 -2.05
CA ASP A 54 -5.89 -2.69 -1.20
C ASP A 54 -4.67 -3.03 -0.37
N ILE A 55 -4.82 -2.96 0.94
CA ILE A 55 -3.77 -3.28 1.91
C ILE A 55 -3.98 -4.72 2.36
N HIS A 56 -2.99 -5.58 2.13
CA HIS A 56 -2.97 -6.95 2.57
C HIS A 56 -1.89 -7.17 3.62
N ILE A 57 -2.22 -7.90 4.69
CA ILE A 57 -1.28 -8.34 5.73
C ILE A 57 -1.34 -9.86 5.73
N ASN A 58 -0.19 -10.54 5.58
CA ASN A 58 -0.14 -12.00 5.43
C ASN A 58 -1.11 -12.53 4.35
N ALA A 59 -1.09 -11.92 3.16
CA ALA A 59 -1.97 -12.21 2.03
C ALA A 59 -3.49 -12.05 2.29
N LYS A 60 -3.90 -11.55 3.45
CA LYS A 60 -5.30 -11.27 3.77
C LYS A 60 -5.57 -9.77 3.66
N LYS A 61 -6.59 -9.39 2.90
CA LYS A 61 -7.00 -7.99 2.78
C LYS A 61 -7.44 -7.45 4.15
N ALA A 62 -6.73 -6.44 4.63
CA ALA A 62 -6.97 -5.78 5.90
C ALA A 62 -7.82 -4.51 5.74
N ALA A 63 -7.59 -3.75 4.65
CA ALA A 63 -8.30 -2.50 4.37
C ALA A 63 -8.28 -2.12 2.88
N THR A 64 -9.09 -1.13 2.52
CA THR A 64 -9.00 -0.40 1.23
C THR A 64 -8.90 1.09 1.51
N GLY A 65 -7.87 1.75 0.97
CA GLY A 65 -7.75 3.21 0.96
C GLY A 65 -8.13 3.79 -0.41
N PHE A 66 -8.39 5.10 -0.46
CA PHE A 66 -8.75 5.81 -1.69
C PHE A 66 -8.00 7.13 -1.78
N PHE A 67 -7.62 7.53 -2.99
CA PHE A 67 -7.08 8.86 -3.26
C PHE A 67 -7.39 9.30 -4.70
N ASN A 68 -7.21 10.60 -4.96
CA ASN A 68 -7.47 11.21 -6.25
C ASN A 68 -6.23 11.97 -6.73
N VAL A 69 -5.95 11.88 -8.03
CA VAL A 69 -4.95 12.70 -8.72
C VAL A 69 -5.67 13.60 -9.71
N TYR A 70 -5.44 14.91 -9.62
CA TYR A 70 -6.07 15.95 -10.45
C TYR A 70 -5.06 16.61 -11.38
#